data_AF-A0A444CR82-F1
#
_entry.id   AF-A0A444CR82-F1
#
_cell.length_a   1.000
_cell.length_b   1.000
_cell.length_c   1.000
_cell.angle_alpha   90.00
_cell.angle_beta   90.00
_cell.angle_gamma   90.00
#
_symmetry.space_group_name_H-M   'P 1'
#
loop_
_entity.id
_entity.type
_entity.pdbx_description
1 polymer ?
#
loop_
_entity_poly.entity_id
_entity_poly.type
_entity_poly.pdbx_seq_one_letter_code
_entity_poly.pdbx_strand_id
1 'polypeptide(L)'
;MLIFYIFQVELSNYLYHSLCSVPNLHIYGPAPSETVHRAALCSFNVEKIHPTDIATFLDEQHGVAIRSGHHCAQPLHRALGVTSSARASLYFYNTKEEVDAFIQALKDTIDFFTSTL
;
A
#
# COMPACT_ATOMS: atom_id res chain seq x y z
N MET A 1 7.08 -9.74 -22.97
CA MET A 1 7.81 -9.20 -21.80
C MET A 1 7.60 -7.70 -21.64
N LEU A 2 7.79 -6.87 -22.68
CA LEU A 2 7.64 -5.41 -22.60
C LEU A 2 6.21 -4.93 -22.24
N ILE A 3 5.17 -5.55 -22.80
CA ILE A 3 3.75 -5.19 -22.54
C ILE A 3 3.39 -5.36 -21.05
N PHE A 4 3.80 -6.46 -20.43
CA PHE A 4 3.55 -6.70 -19.00
C PHE A 4 4.26 -5.68 -18.11
N TYR A 5 5.46 -5.26 -18.49
CA TYR A 5 6.19 -4.24 -17.76
C TYR A 5 5.49 -2.88 -17.84
N ILE A 6 5.08 -2.45 -19.05
CA ILE A 6 4.34 -1.19 -19.24
C ILE A 6 3.05 -1.17 -18.41
N PHE A 7 2.29 -2.27 -18.44
CA PHE A 7 1.06 -2.39 -17.67
C PHE A 7 1.31 -2.33 -16.15
N GLN A 8 2.36 -3.00 -15.66
CA GLN A 8 2.73 -2.91 -14.25
C GLN A 8 3.16 -1.51 -13.82
N VAL A 9 3.87 -0.77 -14.69
CA VAL A 9 4.23 0.62 -14.43
C VAL A 9 2.97 1.49 -14.33
N GLU A 10 2.00 1.30 -15.22
CA GLU A 10 0.72 2.02 -15.17
C GLU A 10 -0.03 1.73 -13.87
N LEU A 11 -0.18 0.46 -13.49
CA LEU A 11 -0.82 0.06 -12.24
C LEU A 11 -0.05 0.56 -11.01
N SER A 12 1.28 0.53 -11.04
CA SER A 12 2.13 1.05 -9.97
C SER A 12 1.88 2.53 -9.72
N ASN A 13 1.82 3.32 -10.80
CA ASN A 13 1.57 4.75 -10.71
C ASN A 13 0.15 5.01 -10.22
N TYR A 14 -0.82 4.25 -10.72
CA TYR A 14 -2.21 4.33 -10.28
C TYR A 14 -2.34 4.08 -8.77
N LEU A 15 -1.80 2.96 -8.28
CA LEU A 15 -1.77 2.62 -6.85
C LEU A 15 -1.12 3.73 -6.01
N TYR A 16 0.03 4.22 -6.44
CA TYR A 16 0.75 5.28 -5.71
C TYR A 16 -0.10 6.55 -5.59
N HIS A 17 -0.66 7.04 -6.71
CA HIS A 17 -1.48 8.25 -6.71
C HIS A 17 -2.77 8.08 -5.92
N SER A 18 -3.42 6.92 -6.01
CA SER A 18 -4.62 6.63 -5.23
C SER A 18 -4.32 6.60 -3.73
N LEU A 19 -3.17 6.03 -3.32
CA LEU A 19 -2.73 6.06 -1.91
C LEU A 19 -2.41 7.47 -1.41
N CYS A 20 -1.88 8.37 -2.26
CA CYS A 20 -1.69 9.77 -1.90
C CYS A 20 -2.99 10.50 -1.56
N SER A 21 -4.15 10.00 -2.00
CA SER A 21 -5.46 10.57 -1.67
C SER A 21 -5.97 10.15 -0.28
N VAL A 22 -5.29 9.23 0.40
CA VAL A 22 -5.68 8.72 1.73
C VAL A 22 -5.04 9.61 2.82
N PRO A 23 -5.85 10.21 3.71
CA PRO A 23 -5.33 11.10 4.75
C PRO A 23 -4.47 10.34 5.76
N ASN A 24 -3.48 11.04 6.34
CA ASN A 24 -2.57 10.52 7.38
C ASN A 24 -1.79 9.26 6.96
N LEU A 25 -1.66 9.02 5.66
CA LEU A 25 -0.90 7.89 5.09
C LEU A 25 0.48 8.36 4.61
N HIS A 26 1.50 7.61 5.00
CA HIS A 26 2.88 7.82 4.57
C HIS A 26 3.34 6.66 3.68
N ILE A 27 3.74 6.95 2.44
CA ILE A 27 4.27 5.96 1.49
C ILE A 27 5.81 5.96 1.54
N TYR A 28 6.42 4.78 1.62
CA TYR A 28 7.86 4.61 1.56
C TYR A 28 8.37 4.51 0.11
N GLY A 29 9.57 5.07 -0.11
CA GLY A 29 10.23 5.11 -1.41
C GLY A 29 9.88 6.37 -2.23
N PRO A 30 10.56 6.59 -3.36
CA PRO A 30 10.48 7.85 -4.12
C PRO A 30 9.20 7.96 -4.95
N ALA A 31 8.59 9.13 -5.09
CA ALA A 31 7.42 9.29 -5.96
C ALA A 31 7.72 8.86 -7.42
N PRO A 32 6.77 8.21 -8.12
CA PRO A 32 6.95 7.88 -9.53
C PRO A 32 7.08 9.16 -10.36
N SER A 33 7.96 9.13 -11.35
CA SER A 33 8.16 10.22 -12.32
C SER A 33 8.72 9.66 -13.63
N GLU A 34 8.94 10.53 -14.62
CA GLU A 34 9.56 10.12 -15.90
C GLU A 34 10.95 9.50 -15.72
N THR A 35 11.70 9.94 -14.69
CA THR A 35 13.06 9.47 -14.41
C THR A 35 13.14 8.47 -13.26
N VAL A 36 12.02 8.25 -12.55
CA VAL A 36 11.95 7.34 -11.40
C VAL A 36 10.90 6.28 -11.68
N HIS A 37 11.37 5.10 -12.08
CA HIS A 37 10.54 3.90 -12.21
C HIS A 37 10.46 3.16 -10.87
N ARG A 38 9.28 2.63 -10.56
CA ARG A 38 9.03 1.85 -9.34
C ARG A 38 8.55 0.45 -9.70
N ALA A 39 8.81 -0.49 -8.80
CA ALA A 39 8.09 -1.76 -8.80
C ALA A 39 6.61 -1.52 -8.46
N ALA A 40 5.71 -2.37 -8.97
CA ALA A 40 4.26 -2.30 -8.75
C ALA A 40 3.85 -2.68 -7.32
N LEU A 41 4.37 -1.94 -6.34
CA LEU A 41 4.07 -2.10 -4.92
C LEU A 41 4.21 -0.76 -4.18
N CYS A 42 3.46 -0.63 -3.10
CA CYS A 42 3.61 0.47 -2.15
C CYS A 42 3.68 -0.11 -0.73
N SER A 43 4.79 0.17 -0.05
CA SER A 43 4.88 0.04 1.41
C SER A 43 4.44 1.33 2.04
N PHE A 44 3.59 1.28 3.05
CA PHE A 44 3.02 2.45 3.70
C PHE A 44 2.71 2.23 5.17
N ASN A 45 2.53 3.32 5.90
CA ASN A 45 1.97 3.35 7.25
C ASN A 45 0.88 4.41 7.33
N VAL A 46 -0.11 4.19 8.20
CA VAL A 46 -1.11 5.20 8.55
C VAL A 46 -0.82 5.65 9.96
N GLU A 47 -0.87 6.96 10.22
CA GLU A 47 -0.60 7.49 11.55
C GLU A 47 -1.48 6.83 12.61
N LYS A 48 -0.84 6.44 13.73
CA LYS A 48 -1.49 5.85 14.92
C LYS A 48 -2.21 4.50 14.72
N ILE A 49 -2.15 3.89 13.54
CA ILE A 49 -2.74 2.56 13.28
C ILE A 49 -1.60 1.58 13.00
N HIS A 50 -1.54 0.47 13.75
CA HIS A 50 -0.50 -0.51 13.53
C HIS A 50 -0.74 -1.29 12.21
N PRO A 51 0.29 -1.54 11.39
CA PRO A 51 0.12 -2.18 10.08
C PRO A 51 -0.53 -3.56 10.09
N THR A 52 -0.36 -4.30 11.19
CA THR A 52 -1.01 -5.60 11.36
C THR A 52 -2.51 -5.44 11.51
N ASP A 53 -2.98 -4.42 12.23
CA ASP A 53 -4.42 -4.18 12.41
C ASP A 53 -5.06 -3.81 11.07
N ILE A 54 -4.38 -2.99 10.25
CA ILE A 54 -4.80 -2.67 8.88
C ILE A 54 -4.91 -3.94 8.05
N ALA A 55 -3.88 -4.79 8.04
CA ALA A 55 -3.86 -6.00 7.24
C ALA A 55 -4.95 -7.01 7.67
N THR A 56 -5.15 -7.19 8.97
CA THR A 56 -6.17 -8.08 9.52
C THR A 56 -7.57 -7.58 9.18
N PHE A 57 -7.86 -6.30 9.39
CA PHE A 57 -9.19 -5.74 9.14
C PHE A 57 -9.54 -5.77 7.63
N LEU A 58 -8.59 -5.43 6.77
CA LEU A 58 -8.78 -5.53 5.31
C LEU A 58 -9.11 -6.95 4.85
N ASP A 59 -8.44 -7.96 5.40
CA ASP A 59 -8.71 -9.37 5.10
C ASP A 59 -10.09 -9.80 5.62
N GLU A 60 -10.35 -9.59 6.90
CA GLU A 60 -11.56 -10.09 7.56
C GLU A 60 -12.85 -9.40 7.11
N GLN A 61 -12.81 -8.10 6.83
CA GLN A 61 -14.01 -7.30 6.52
C GLN A 61 -14.23 -7.07 5.02
N HIS A 62 -13.14 -7.02 4.25
CA HIS A 62 -13.19 -6.65 2.83
C HIS A 62 -12.65 -7.73 1.89
N GLY A 63 -12.05 -8.81 2.42
CA GLY A 63 -11.41 -9.84 1.60
C GLY A 63 -10.18 -9.33 0.83
N VAL A 64 -9.52 -8.28 1.33
CA VAL A 64 -8.37 -7.65 0.67
C VAL A 64 -7.07 -8.11 1.31
N ALA A 65 -6.32 -8.94 0.58
CA ALA A 65 -5.05 -9.49 1.06
C ALA A 65 -3.88 -8.52 0.85
N ILE A 66 -3.32 -8.02 1.95
CA ILE A 66 -2.04 -7.31 1.97
C ILE A 66 -1.08 -7.96 2.99
N ARG A 67 0.18 -7.50 3.04
CA ARG A 67 1.15 -7.99 4.03
C ARG A 67 1.57 -6.89 4.98
N SER A 68 1.64 -7.21 6.28
CA SER A 68 2.29 -6.39 7.30
C SER A 68 3.63 -7.00 7.74
N GLY A 69 4.47 -6.18 8.38
CA GLY A 69 5.75 -6.60 8.96
C GLY A 69 6.94 -5.88 8.33
N HIS A 70 8.13 -6.48 8.45
CA HIS A 70 9.37 -5.90 7.93
C HIS A 70 9.69 -6.32 6.49
N HIS A 71 8.88 -7.18 5.87
CA HIS A 71 9.06 -7.66 4.48
C HIS A 71 10.44 -8.28 4.19
N CYS A 72 11.00 -9.00 5.17
CA CYS A 72 12.39 -9.50 5.15
C CYS A 72 13.48 -8.40 5.04
N ALA A 73 13.13 -7.13 5.26
CA ALA A 73 14.00 -5.96 5.16
C ALA A 73 14.10 -5.21 6.51
N GLN A 74 14.35 -5.93 7.60
CA GLN A 74 14.41 -5.36 8.95
C GLN A 74 15.46 -4.23 9.12
N PRO A 75 16.68 -4.31 8.54
CA PRO A 75 17.64 -3.22 8.64
C PRO A 75 17.16 -1.91 8.01
N LEU A 76 16.42 -2.00 6.89
CA LEU A 76 15.83 -0.83 6.23
C LEU A 76 14.73 -0.20 7.10
N HIS A 77 13.85 -1.01 7.69
CA HIS A 77 12.82 -0.52 8.61
C HIS A 77 13.44 0.23 9.80
N ARG A 78 14.53 -0.31 10.37
CA ARG A 78 15.30 0.36 11.41
C ARG A 78 15.85 1.71 10.95
N ALA A 79 16.44 1.77 9.75
CA ALA A 79 16.96 3.02 9.19
C ALA A 79 15.86 4.06 8.92
N LEU A 80 14.65 3.62 8.59
CA LEU A 80 13.46 4.46 8.41
C LEU A 80 12.76 4.82 9.75
N GLY A 81 13.24 4.32 10.89
CA GLY A 81 12.68 4.61 12.21
C GLY A 81 11.34 3.92 12.48
N VAL A 82 11.00 2.85 11.76
CA VAL A 82 9.73 2.12 11.94
C VAL A 82 9.97 0.64 12.25
N THR A 83 9.05 0.03 13.00
CA THR A 83 9.14 -1.40 13.36
C THR A 83 8.54 -2.31 12.28
N SER A 84 7.49 -1.85 11.61
CA SER A 84 6.76 -2.57 10.57
C SER A 84 6.14 -1.60 9.56
N SER A 85 5.74 -2.13 8.41
CA SER A 85 4.91 -1.41 7.43
C SER A 85 3.87 -2.32 6.80
N ALA A 86 2.77 -1.74 6.31
CA ALA A 86 1.83 -2.42 5.44
C ALA A 86 2.38 -2.38 4.00
N ARG A 87 2.07 -3.38 3.17
CA ARG A 87 2.48 -3.40 1.77
C ARG A 87 1.41 -4.02 0.88
N ALA A 88 0.93 -3.23 -0.08
CA ALA A 88 0.17 -3.70 -1.22
C ALA A 88 1.14 -3.93 -2.40
N SER A 89 1.10 -5.12 -3.00
CA SER A 89 1.96 -5.49 -4.13
C SER A 89 1.12 -6.12 -5.22
N LEU A 90 1.20 -5.55 -6.42
CA LEU A 90 0.42 -5.92 -7.59
C LEU A 90 1.26 -6.78 -8.54
N TYR A 91 0.57 -7.48 -9.42
CA TYR A 91 1.15 -8.16 -10.56
C TYR A 91 0.28 -7.98 -11.82
N PHE A 92 0.62 -8.67 -12.92
CA PHE A 92 0.00 -8.44 -14.23
C PHE A 92 -1.48 -8.83 -14.31
N TYR A 93 -1.97 -9.62 -13.36
CA TYR A 93 -3.37 -10.03 -13.30
C TYR A 93 -4.23 -9.06 -12.48
N ASN A 94 -3.60 -8.12 -11.75
CA ASN A 94 -4.36 -7.14 -11.00
C ASN A 94 -4.96 -6.07 -11.91
N THR A 95 -6.00 -5.40 -11.43
CA THR A 95 -6.70 -4.36 -12.20
C THR A 95 -6.79 -3.03 -11.45
N LYS A 96 -7.18 -1.95 -12.14
CA LYS A 96 -7.41 -0.65 -11.50
C LYS A 96 -8.61 -0.70 -10.56
N GLU A 97 -9.63 -1.49 -10.91
CA GLU A 97 -10.83 -1.68 -10.10
C GLU A 97 -10.50 -2.39 -8.78
N GLU A 98 -9.55 -3.33 -8.78
CA GLU A 98 -9.03 -3.93 -7.54
C GLU A 98 -8.25 -2.92 -6.69
N VAL A 99 -7.50 -2.01 -7.33
CA VAL A 99 -6.85 -0.89 -6.62
C VAL A 99 -7.90 0.03 -6.01
N ASP A 100 -8.96 0.37 -6.72
CA ASP A 100 -10.05 1.21 -6.22
C ASP A 100 -10.77 0.55 -5.04
N ALA A 101 -11.07 -0.74 -5.16
CA ALA A 101 -11.67 -1.53 -4.08
C ALA A 101 -10.76 -1.56 -2.83
N PHE A 102 -9.46 -1.75 -3.01
CA PHE A 102 -8.48 -1.66 -1.92
C PHE A 102 -8.47 -0.27 -1.27
N ILE A 103 -8.49 0.81 -2.06
CA ILE A 103 -8.44 2.18 -1.53
C ILE A 103 -9.72 2.52 -0.76
N GLN A 104 -10.89 2.06 -1.22
CA GLN A 104 -12.14 2.22 -0.49
C GLN A 104 -12.09 1.44 0.84
N ALA A 105 -11.71 0.15 0.79
CA ALA A 105 -11.58 -0.68 1.98
C ALA A 105 -10.57 -0.10 2.99
N LEU A 106 -9.47 0.48 2.51
CA LEU A 106 -8.48 1.12 3.36
C LEU A 106 -9.03 2.38 4.05
N LYS A 107 -9.81 3.20 3.34
CA LYS A 107 -10.48 4.36 3.95
C LYS A 107 -11.47 3.93 5.03
N ASP A 108 -12.31 2.94 4.73
CA ASP A 108 -13.26 2.37 5.70
C ASP A 108 -12.54 1.81 6.94
N THR A 109 -11.40 1.13 6.74
CA THR A 109 -10.53 0.62 7.82
C THR A 109 -10.00 1.76 8.69
N ILE A 110 -9.50 2.84 8.08
CA ILE A 110 -8.99 4.01 8.81
C ILE A 110 -10.12 4.69 9.59
N ASP A 111 -11.29 4.85 8.99
CA ASP A 111 -12.46 5.45 9.63
C ASP A 111 -12.90 4.61 10.85
N PHE A 112 -12.86 3.27 10.76
CA PHE A 112 -13.16 2.38 11.88
C PHE A 112 -12.21 2.59 13.08
N PHE A 113 -10.90 2.65 12.84
CA PHE A 113 -9.92 2.85 13.92
C PHE A 113 -9.86 4.28 14.44
N THR A 114 -10.22 5.27 13.64
CA THR A 114 -10.23 6.69 14.05
C THR A 114 -11.51 7.09 14.76
N SER A 115 -12.66 6.48 14.44
CA SER A 115 -13.95 6.74 15.10
C SER A 115 -14.10 6.06 16.47
N THR A 116 -13.23 5.09 16.78
CA THR A 116 -13.24 4.35 18.06
C THR A 116 -12.27 4.94 19.09
N LEU A 117 -11.58 6.04 18.75
CA LEU A 117 -10.68 6.81 19.62
C LEU A 117 -11.31 8.14 20.06
#